data_AF-A0A3D4P6U3-F1
#
_entry.id   AF-A0A3D4P6U3-F1
#
_cell.length_a   1.000
_cell.length_b   1.000
_cell.length_c   1.000
_cell.angle_alpha   90.00
_cell.angle_beta   90.00
_cell.angle_gamma   90.00
#
_symmetry.space_group_name_H-M   'P 1'
#
loop_
_entity.id
_entity.type
_entity.pdbx_description
1 polymer ?
#
loop_
_entity_poly.entity_id
_entity_poly.type
_entity_poly.pdbx_seq_one_letter_code
_entity_poly.pdbx_strand_id
1 'polypeptide(L)'
;MNHNSFSIRNTGQSFDMIQFAVTVSLVEQARGGPFVYWDGVRTAFHDAKKLGYDAVEIFAPSADFVDRQELHKLVEETGLKVAAVGTGAGMVVHQLQLCDADTSR
;
A
#
# COMPACT_ATOMS: atom_id res chain seq x y z
N MET A 1 27.79 6.97 -38.33
CA MET A 1 26.39 7.17 -37.89
C MET A 1 26.41 7.38 -36.40
N ASN A 2 26.07 8.59 -35.95
CA ASN A 2 26.29 9.07 -34.59
C ASN A 2 25.40 8.33 -33.58
N HIS A 3 26.01 7.70 -32.58
CA HIS A 3 25.31 7.30 -31.36
C HIS A 3 25.15 8.54 -30.47
N ASN A 4 23.92 9.00 -30.31
CA ASN A 4 23.57 9.98 -29.30
C ASN A 4 23.72 9.33 -27.92
N SER A 5 24.87 9.54 -27.29
CA SER A 5 25.07 9.32 -25.86
C SER A 5 24.35 10.43 -25.10
N PHE A 6 23.15 10.13 -24.60
CA PHE A 6 22.46 11.04 -23.67
C PHE A 6 23.13 10.92 -22.29
N SER A 7 24.13 11.77 -22.05
CA SER A 7 24.73 11.93 -20.71
C SER A 7 23.88 12.90 -19.90
N ILE A 8 23.07 12.36 -18.99
CA ILE A 8 22.42 13.18 -17.96
C ILE A 8 23.52 13.62 -16.99
N ARG A 9 23.82 14.91 -17.00
CA ARG A 9 24.72 15.53 -16.02
C ARG A 9 24.02 15.49 -14.66
N ASN A 10 24.60 14.71 -13.75
CA ASN A 10 24.23 14.63 -12.34
C ASN A 10 24.51 15.99 -11.67
N THR A 11 23.51 16.87 -11.69
CA THR A 11 23.46 18.03 -10.79
C THR A 11 22.75 17.54 -9.54
N GLY A 12 23.35 17.73 -8.36
CA GLY A 12 22.91 17.19 -7.06
C GLY A 12 21.56 17.71 -6.57
N GLN A 13 20.52 17.46 -7.34
CA GLN A 13 19.12 17.63 -7.02
C GLN A 13 18.49 16.26 -7.27
N SER A 14 18.12 15.57 -6.19
CA SER A 14 17.21 14.45 -6.29
C SER A 14 15.94 14.97 -6.95
N PHE A 15 15.68 14.60 -8.20
CA PHE A 15 14.32 14.67 -8.70
C PHE A 15 13.50 13.80 -7.75
N ASP A 16 12.54 14.40 -7.05
CA ASP A 16 11.55 13.65 -6.29
C ASP A 16 10.76 12.84 -7.31
N MET A 17 11.23 11.61 -7.53
CA MET A 17 10.62 10.66 -8.44
C MET A 17 9.25 10.31 -7.87
N ILE A 18 8.22 10.35 -8.72
CA ILE A 18 6.88 9.88 -8.34
C ILE A 18 7.02 8.46 -7.78
N GLN A 19 6.53 8.27 -6.56
CA GLN A 19 6.54 6.97 -5.89
C GLN A 19 5.25 6.22 -6.25
N PHE A 20 5.39 4.98 -6.70
CA PHE A 20 4.26 4.14 -7.09
C PHE A 20 3.91 3.16 -5.97
N ALA A 21 2.62 3.10 -5.64
CA ALA A 21 2.07 2.18 -4.67
C ALA A 21 1.05 1.24 -5.31
N VAL A 22 0.86 0.07 -4.69
CA VAL A 22 -0.13 -0.92 -5.11
C VAL A 22 -1.01 -1.33 -3.94
N THR A 23 -2.29 -1.61 -4.22
CA THR A 23 -3.30 -1.84 -3.19
C THR A 23 -3.43 -3.32 -2.81
N VAL A 24 -3.57 -3.60 -1.51
CA VAL A 24 -3.95 -4.91 -0.98
C VAL A 24 -5.16 -4.77 -0.07
N SER A 25 -6.17 -5.60 -0.30
CA SER A 25 -7.33 -5.72 0.59
C SER A 25 -7.28 -7.03 1.37
N LEU A 26 -7.53 -6.92 2.67
CA LEU A 26 -7.71 -8.03 3.61
C LEU A 26 -9.17 -8.16 4.05
N VAL A 27 -10.08 -7.43 3.40
CA VAL A 27 -11.50 -7.36 3.74
C VAL A 27 -12.29 -8.21 2.75
N GLU A 28 -12.65 -9.42 3.17
CA GLU A 28 -13.33 -10.39 2.30
C GLU A 28 -14.72 -9.88 1.83
N GLN A 29 -15.42 -9.10 2.66
CA GLN A 29 -16.69 -8.48 2.29
C GLN A 29 -16.56 -7.48 1.12
N ALA A 30 -15.35 -6.96 0.88
CA ALA A 30 -15.06 -6.08 -0.23
C ALA A 30 -14.53 -6.83 -1.48
N ARG A 31 -14.46 -8.17 -1.45
CA ARG A 31 -13.87 -8.99 -2.52
C ARG A 31 -14.53 -8.72 -3.87
N GLY A 32 -13.70 -8.57 -4.90
CA GLY A 32 -14.11 -8.12 -6.23
C GLY A 32 -14.13 -6.60 -6.40
N GLY A 33 -13.83 -5.84 -5.34
CA GLY A 33 -13.56 -4.41 -5.42
C GLY A 33 -12.27 -4.06 -6.16
N PRO A 34 -11.96 -2.75 -6.35
CA PRO A 34 -10.84 -2.29 -7.16
C PRO A 34 -9.48 -2.37 -6.42
N PHE A 35 -9.17 -3.53 -5.85
CA PHE A 35 -7.87 -3.83 -5.23
C PHE A 35 -7.09 -4.82 -6.07
N VAL A 36 -5.77 -4.65 -6.12
CA VAL A 36 -4.89 -5.51 -6.94
C VAL A 36 -4.64 -6.85 -6.24
N TYR A 37 -4.27 -6.82 -4.95
CA TYR A 37 -3.97 -8.02 -4.17
C TYR A 37 -5.06 -8.34 -3.15
N TRP A 38 -5.27 -9.63 -2.92
CA TRP A 38 -6.28 -10.19 -2.00
C TRP A 38 -5.73 -11.28 -1.06
N ASP A 39 -4.55 -11.82 -1.33
CA ASP A 39 -4.00 -13.01 -0.66
C ASP A 39 -2.99 -12.65 0.45
N GLY A 40 -3.25 -11.54 1.14
CA GLY A 40 -2.45 -11.10 2.30
C GLY A 40 -1.32 -10.13 1.99
N VAL A 41 -0.85 -9.45 3.04
CA VAL A 41 0.20 -8.42 2.96
C VAL A 41 1.56 -8.99 2.55
N ARG A 42 1.92 -10.21 2.97
CA ARG A 42 3.19 -10.84 2.61
C ARG A 42 3.31 -11.05 1.10
N THR A 43 2.29 -11.63 0.49
CA THR A 43 2.23 -11.85 -0.97
C THR A 43 2.31 -10.52 -1.70
N ALA A 44 1.51 -9.54 -1.28
CA ALA A 44 1.51 -8.20 -1.88
C ALA A 44 2.89 -7.53 -1.82
N PHE A 45 3.58 -7.55 -0.68
CA PHE A 45 4.91 -6.96 -0.52
C PHE A 45 5.96 -7.64 -1.41
N HIS A 46 6.04 -8.97 -1.40
CA HIS A 46 7.05 -9.66 -2.22
C HIS A 46 6.81 -9.45 -3.72
N ASP A 47 5.56 -9.48 -4.18
CA ASP A 47 5.26 -9.30 -5.60
C ASP A 47 5.38 -7.84 -6.03
N ALA A 48 4.94 -6.88 -5.21
CA ALA A 48 5.15 -5.45 -5.45
C ALA A 48 6.64 -5.13 -5.62
N LYS A 49 7.51 -5.73 -4.79
CA LYS A 49 8.96 -5.55 -4.88
C LYS A 49 9.51 -6.11 -6.19
N LYS A 50 9.09 -7.32 -6.60
CA LYS A 50 9.51 -7.94 -7.88
C LYS A 50 9.09 -7.08 -9.07
N LEU A 51 7.94 -6.43 -8.99
CA LEU A 51 7.38 -5.57 -10.05
C LEU A 51 7.95 -4.14 -10.05
N GLY A 52 8.74 -3.76 -9.04
CA GLY A 52 9.40 -2.45 -8.98
C GLY A 52 8.57 -1.33 -8.38
N TYR A 53 7.53 -1.64 -7.60
CA TYR A 53 6.82 -0.63 -6.80
C TYR A 53 7.69 -0.11 -5.65
N ASP A 54 7.36 1.08 -5.16
CA ASP A 54 8.02 1.72 -4.01
C ASP A 54 7.30 1.44 -2.69
N ALA A 55 5.99 1.17 -2.76
CA ALA A 55 5.16 1.04 -1.57
C ALA A 55 3.90 0.17 -1.77
N VAL A 56 3.24 -0.13 -0.66
CA VAL A 56 1.93 -0.81 -0.61
C VAL A 56 0.92 0.06 0.14
N GLU A 57 -0.32 0.08 -0.34
CA GLU A 57 -1.49 0.60 0.39
C GLU A 57 -2.30 -0.56 0.96
N ILE A 58 -2.59 -0.52 2.26
CA ILE A 58 -3.21 -1.62 3.00
C ILE A 58 -4.65 -1.27 3.38
N PHE A 59 -5.60 -2.12 3.01
CA PHE A 59 -6.99 -2.03 3.45
C PHE A 59 -7.32 -3.23 4.35
N ALA A 60 -7.48 -2.99 5.65
CA ALA A 60 -7.64 -4.03 6.66
C ALA A 60 -8.99 -3.91 7.40
N PRO A 61 -9.60 -5.02 7.87
CA PRO A 61 -10.86 -5.01 8.61
C PRO A 61 -10.84 -4.17 9.89
N SER A 62 -9.69 -4.13 10.57
CA SER A 62 -9.47 -3.37 11.80
C SER A 62 -7.99 -3.01 11.96
N ALA A 63 -7.68 -2.12 12.90
CA ALA A 63 -6.30 -1.70 13.20
C ALA A 63 -5.41 -2.86 13.69
N ASP A 64 -5.99 -3.83 14.41
CA ASP A 64 -5.26 -4.95 15.00
C ASP A 64 -5.20 -6.17 14.07
N PHE A 65 -5.80 -6.10 12.88
CA PHE A 65 -5.84 -7.24 11.96
C PHE A 65 -4.46 -7.55 11.35
N VAL A 66 -3.64 -6.53 11.13
CA VAL A 66 -2.28 -6.69 10.60
C VAL A 66 -1.30 -6.63 11.76
N ASP A 67 -0.55 -7.72 11.97
CA ASP A 67 0.51 -7.74 12.97
C ASP A 67 1.59 -6.70 12.62
N ARG A 68 1.81 -5.75 13.54
CA ARG A 68 2.73 -4.64 13.32
C ARG A 68 4.19 -5.11 13.22
N GLN A 69 4.58 -6.14 13.98
CA GLN A 69 5.92 -6.70 13.92
C GLN A 69 6.15 -7.43 12.58
N GLU A 70 5.15 -8.16 12.08
CA GLU A 70 5.20 -8.74 10.75
C GLU A 70 5.36 -7.65 9.68
N LEU A 71 4.59 -6.56 9.79
CA LEU A 71 4.66 -5.46 8.83
C LEU A 71 6.05 -4.79 8.84
N HIS A 72 6.65 -4.59 10.02
CA HIS A 72 8.02 -4.09 10.13
C HIS A 72 9.03 -5.02 9.46
N LYS A 73 8.93 -6.34 9.67
CA LYS A 73 9.79 -7.31 8.98
C LYS A 73 9.63 -7.25 7.48
N LEU A 74 8.40 -7.15 6.96
CA LEU A 74 8.14 -7.08 5.52
C LEU A 74 8.74 -5.81 4.89
N VAL A 75 8.65 -4.67 5.58
CA VAL A 75 9.29 -3.41 5.16
C VAL A 75 10.82 -3.58 5.10
N GLU A 76 11.43 -4.18 6.13
CA GLU A 76 12.87 -4.44 6.16
C GLU A 76 13.33 -5.44 5.08
N GLU A 77 12.60 -6.54 4.90
CA GLU A 77 12.90 -7.61 3.95
C GLU A 77 12.81 -7.16 2.49
N THR A 78 11.85 -6.29 2.16
CA THR A 78 11.58 -5.89 0.76
C THR A 78 12.11 -4.49 0.41
N GLY A 79 12.30 -3.63 1.42
CA GLY A 79 12.57 -2.21 1.24
C GLY A 79 11.36 -1.40 0.75
N LEU A 80 10.18 -2.00 0.65
CA LEU A 80 8.94 -1.29 0.33
C LEU A 80 8.46 -0.47 1.53
N LYS A 81 7.83 0.67 1.26
CA LYS A 81 7.14 1.47 2.28
C LYS A 81 5.66 1.06 2.40
N VAL A 82 5.02 1.50 3.47
CA VAL A 82 3.55 1.57 3.55
C VAL A 82 3.14 2.99 3.16
N ALA A 83 2.48 3.17 2.03
CA ALA A 83 2.08 4.49 1.53
C ALA A 83 0.81 4.99 2.22
N ALA A 84 -0.13 4.10 2.49
CA ALA A 84 -1.42 4.42 3.07
C ALA A 84 -2.04 3.21 3.79
N VAL A 85 -2.93 3.51 4.74
CA VAL A 85 -3.80 2.53 5.39
C VAL A 85 -5.24 3.04 5.25
N GLY A 86 -6.07 2.28 4.54
CA GLY A 86 -7.46 2.62 4.32
C GLY A 86 -8.35 2.14 5.46
N THR A 87 -9.17 3.03 6.02
CA THR A 87 -10.06 2.75 7.16
C THR A 87 -11.53 2.52 6.76
N GLY A 88 -11.83 2.55 5.46
CA GLY A 88 -13.19 2.35 4.94
C GLY A 88 -13.83 1.00 5.32
N ALA A 89 -13.02 0.02 5.74
CA ALA A 89 -13.51 -1.25 6.25
C ALA A 89 -14.38 -1.09 7.50
N GLY A 90 -14.17 -0.03 8.29
CA GLY A 90 -15.05 0.32 9.41
C GLY A 90 -16.50 0.49 8.98
N MET A 91 -16.74 1.09 7.82
CA MET A 91 -18.09 1.18 7.24
C MET A 91 -18.55 -0.18 6.71
N VAL A 92 -17.71 -0.87 5.94
CA VAL A 92 -18.08 -2.15 5.29
C VAL A 92 -18.45 -3.24 6.32
N VAL A 93 -17.64 -3.38 7.38
CA VAL A 93 -17.76 -4.46 8.36
C VAL A 93 -18.61 -4.05 9.56
N HIS A 94 -18.49 -2.81 10.03
CA HIS A 94 -19.07 -2.34 11.29
C HIS A 94 -20.09 -1.20 11.11
N GLN A 95 -20.37 -0.80 9.87
CA GLN A 95 -21.25 0.32 9.53
C GLN A 95 -20.81 1.66 10.13
N LEU A 96 -19.56 1.79 10.59
CA LEU A 96 -19.05 3.02 11.20
C LEU A 96 -19.07 4.19 10.21
N GLN A 97 -19.51 5.35 10.67
CA GLN A 97 -19.62 6.57 9.89
C GLN A 97 -19.07 7.74 10.71
N LEU A 98 -18.20 8.57 10.11
CA LEU A 98 -17.70 9.78 10.78
C LEU A 98 -18.79 10.82 11.03
N CYS A 99 -19.88 10.75 10.26
CA CYS A 99 -21.02 11.64 10.36
C CYS A 99 -22.24 10.96 11.00
N ASP A 100 -22.01 9.94 11.83
CA ASP A 100 -23.11 9.31 12.56
C ASP A 100 -23.78 10.32 13.50
N ALA A 101 -25.11 10.31 13.52
CA ALA A 101 -25.86 11.16 14.44
C ALA A 101 -25.81 10.62 15.88
N ASP A 102 -25.59 9.31 16.03
CA ASP A 102 -25.42 8.65 17.32
C ASP A 102 -23.93 8.67 17.71
N THR A 103 -23.58 9.52 18.66
CA THR A 103 -22.20 9.66 19.18
C THR A 103 -21.75 8.48 20.04
N SER A 104 -22.63 7.51 20.33
CA SER A 104 -22.30 6.31 21.11
C SER A 104 -21.90 5.10 20.26
N ARG A 105 -21.94 5.24 18.93
CA ARG A 105 -21.49 4.23 17.97
C ARG A 105 -19.98 4.24 17.72
#